data_AF-A0A443KPZ5-F1
#
_entry.id   AF-A0A443KPZ5-F1
#
_cell.length_a   1.000
_cell.length_b   1.000
_cell.length_c   1.000
_cell.angle_alpha   90.00
_cell.angle_beta   90.00
_cell.angle_gamma   90.00
#
_symmetry.space_group_name_H-M   'P 1'
#
loop_
_entity.id
_entity.type
_entity.pdbx_description
1 polymer ?
#
loop_
_entity_poly.entity_id
_entity_poly.type
_entity_poly.pdbx_seq_one_letter_code
_entity_poly.pdbx_strand_id
1 'polypeptide(L)'
;MAADVGIQMAALSAGLRAMAGTIEVREVTRLLDQAATLDEDEPLRSSIARFVERYATVRRDPDALSEAGAELRRAVELGVMTNPPDLSRRDIHG
;
A
#
# COMPACT_ATOMS: atom_id res chain seq x y z
N MET A 1 5.79 -10.46 10.57
CA MET A 1 4.81 -11.31 9.86
C MET A 1 4.79 -10.88 8.39
N ALA A 2 4.28 -11.68 7.45
CA ALA A 2 4.06 -11.16 6.10
C ALA A 2 2.89 -10.17 6.12
N ALA A 3 3.01 -9.03 5.45
CA ALA A 3 1.91 -8.06 5.33
C ALA A 3 0.62 -8.75 4.85
N ASP A 4 -0.49 -8.43 5.51
CA ASP A 4 -1.82 -8.94 5.15
C ASP A 4 -2.13 -8.58 3.69
N VAL A 5 -2.41 -9.60 2.86
CA VAL A 5 -2.74 -9.46 1.44
C VAL A 5 -3.93 -8.51 1.25
N GLY A 6 -4.88 -8.47 2.17
CA GLY A 6 -5.99 -7.52 2.14
C GLY A 6 -5.53 -6.06 2.24
N ILE A 7 -4.54 -5.78 3.08
CA ILE A 7 -3.96 -4.44 3.25
C ILE A 7 -3.07 -4.09 2.06
N GLN A 8 -2.31 -5.05 1.52
CA GLN A 8 -1.55 -4.87 0.28
C GLN A 8 -2.46 -4.48 -0.89
N MET A 9 -3.59 -5.17 -1.07
CA MET A 9 -4.55 -4.87 -2.13
C MET A 9 -5.24 -3.52 -1.91
N ALA A 10 -5.54 -3.16 -0.66
CA ALA A 10 -6.09 -1.85 -0.32
C ALA A 10 -5.10 -0.72 -0.66
N ALA A 11 -3.82 -0.88 -0.30
CA ALA A 11 -2.75 0.07 -0.61
C ALA A 11 -2.52 0.19 -2.13
N LEU A 12 -2.52 -0.94 -2.84
CA LEU A 12 -2.43 -0.96 -4.30
C LEU A 12 -3.59 -0.21 -4.96
N SER A 13 -4.83 -0.48 -4.53
CA SER A 13 -6.02 0.21 -5.04
C SER A 13 -5.97 1.71 -4.76
N ALA A 14 -5.56 2.11 -3.56
CA ALA A 14 -5.40 3.51 -3.20
C ALA A 14 -4.34 4.21 -4.06
N GLY A 15 -3.19 3.57 -4.30
CA GLY A 15 -2.16 4.09 -5.20
C GLY A 15 -2.69 4.33 -6.62
N LEU A 16 -3.43 3.36 -7.18
CA LEU A 16 -4.05 3.49 -8.51
C LEU A 16 -5.11 4.58 -8.56
N ARG A 17 -5.94 4.71 -7.52
CA ARG A 17 -6.97 5.76 -7.43
C ARG A 17 -6.35 7.15 -7.29
N ALA A 18 -5.24 7.27 -6.55
CA ALA A 18 -4.47 8.51 -6.45
C ALA A 18 -3.89 8.90 -7.81
N MET A 19 -3.31 7.95 -8.54
CA MET A 19 -2.84 8.16 -9.93
C MET A 19 -3.95 8.61 -10.87
N ALA A 20 -5.17 8.12 -10.66
CA ALA A 20 -6.35 8.52 -11.45
C ALA A 20 -7.01 9.82 -10.95
N GLY A 21 -6.56 10.40 -9.83
CA GLY A 21 -7.19 11.56 -9.20
C GLY A 21 -8.59 11.30 -8.63
N THR A 22 -8.95 10.03 -8.40
CA THR A 22 -10.29 9.61 -7.95
C THR A 22 -10.34 9.18 -6.49
N ILE A 23 -9.21 9.23 -5.78
CA ILE A 23 -9.16 8.81 -4.38
C ILE A 23 -9.84 9.83 -3.45
N GLU A 24 -10.70 9.32 -2.57
CA GLU A 24 -11.42 10.12 -1.60
C GLU A 24 -10.75 10.11 -0.22
N VAL A 25 -10.94 11.19 0.55
CA VAL A 25 -10.39 11.31 1.92
C VAL A 25 -10.79 10.12 2.80
N ARG A 26 -12.04 9.65 2.70
CA ARG A 26 -12.53 8.49 3.46
C ARG A 26 -11.75 7.20 3.18
N GLU A 27 -11.29 7.02 1.95
CA GLU A 27 -10.49 5.85 1.54
C GLU A 27 -9.09 5.95 2.12
N VAL A 28 -8.50 7.15 2.13
CA VAL A 28 -7.19 7.41 2.74
C VAL A 28 -7.24 7.19 4.26
N THR A 29 -8.27 7.68 4.94
CA THR A 29 -8.46 7.43 6.38
C THR A 29 -8.62 5.94 6.68
N ARG A 30 -9.47 5.25 5.92
CA ARG A 30 -9.64 3.79 6.08
C ARG A 30 -8.33 3.04 5.87
N LEU A 31 -7.54 3.44 4.88
CA LEU A 31 -6.24 2.82 4.62
C LEU A 31 -5.27 3.03 5.80
N LEU A 32 -5.28 4.22 6.42
CA LEU A 32 -4.48 4.49 7.62
C LEU A 32 -4.92 3.59 8.80
N ASP A 33 -6.23 3.48 9.03
CA ASP A 33 -6.78 2.63 10.10
C ASP A 33 -6.42 1.15 9.88
N GLN A 34 -6.46 0.68 8.63
CA GLN A 34 -6.02 -0.67 8.28
C GLN A 34 -4.51 -0.84 8.50
N ALA A 35 -3.69 0.14 8.14
CA ALA A 35 -2.25 0.06 8.36
C ALA A 35 -1.85 0.03 9.84
N ALA A 36 -2.69 0.57 10.74
CA ALA A 36 -2.46 0.52 12.18
C ALA A 36 -2.51 -0.92 12.75
N THR A 37 -3.08 -1.88 12.01
CA THR A 37 -3.09 -3.29 12.41
C THR A 37 -1.83 -4.05 11.99
N LEU A 38 -0.94 -3.43 11.21
CA LEU A 38 0.36 -4.01 10.84
C LEU A 38 1.37 -3.80 11.96
N ASP A 39 2.36 -4.70 12.05
CA ASP A 39 3.51 -4.56 12.93
C ASP A 39 4.22 -3.20 12.71
N GLU A 40 4.80 -2.61 13.75
CA GLU A 40 5.50 -1.32 13.64
C GLU A 40 6.67 -1.36 12.66
N ASP A 41 7.36 -2.50 12.59
CA ASP A 41 8.49 -2.75 11.71
C ASP A 41 8.08 -3.16 10.28
N GLU A 42 6.78 -3.30 10.00
CA GLU A 42 6.29 -3.68 8.68
C GLU A 42 6.53 -2.55 7.66
N PRO A 43 7.35 -2.75 6.61
CA PRO A 43 7.67 -1.69 5.65
C PRO A 43 6.43 -1.08 4.97
N LEU A 44 5.38 -1.88 4.75
CA LEU A 44 4.13 -1.41 4.18
C LEU A 44 3.43 -0.37 5.07
N ARG A 45 3.50 -0.51 6.40
CA ARG A 45 2.91 0.45 7.35
C ARG A 45 3.52 1.83 7.18
N SER A 46 4.86 1.90 7.13
CA SER A 46 5.58 3.17 6.93
C SER A 46 5.26 3.82 5.56
N SER A 47 5.12 3.00 4.53
CA SER A 47 4.79 3.46 3.17
C SER A 47 3.38 4.04 3.09
N ILE A 48 2.41 3.41 3.76
CA ILE A 48 1.04 3.93 3.86
C ILE A 48 1.02 5.24 4.65
N ALA A 49 1.70 5.32 5.80
CA ALA A 49 1.77 6.54 6.60
C ALA A 49 2.32 7.73 5.79
N ARG A 50 3.44 7.51 5.09
CA ARG A 50 4.05 8.52 4.21
C ARG A 50 3.10 8.96 3.08
N PHE A 51 2.38 8.02 2.47
CA PHE A 51 1.37 8.35 1.47
C PHE A 51 0.26 9.24 2.05
N VAL A 52 -0.25 8.92 3.24
CA VAL A 52 -1.32 9.68 3.91
C VAL A 52 -0.86 11.10 4.24
N GLU A 53 0.36 11.26 4.75
CA GLU A 53 0.96 12.58 5.02
C GLU A 53 1.09 13.40 3.74
N ARG A 54 1.61 12.80 2.67
CA ARG A 54 1.75 13.48 1.37
C ARG A 54 0.39 13.82 0.76
N TYR A 55 -0.59 12.93 0.85
CA TYR A 55 -1.96 13.19 0.39
C TYR A 55 -2.55 14.45 1.05
N ALA A 56 -2.35 14.63 2.36
CA ALA A 56 -2.87 15.81 3.07
C ALA A 56 -2.34 17.13 2.50
N THR A 57 -1.11 17.13 1.97
CA THR A 57 -0.47 18.33 1.39
C THR A 57 -0.76 18.48 -0.11
N VAL A 58 -0.81 17.39 -0.87
CA VAL A 58 -0.86 17.43 -2.34
C VAL A 58 -2.22 17.07 -2.97
N ARG A 59 -3.27 16.75 -2.19
CA ARG A 59 -4.58 16.32 -2.74
C ARG A 59 -5.25 17.25 -3.77
N ARG A 60 -4.79 18.50 -3.90
CA ARG A 60 -5.30 19.48 -4.89
C ARG A 60 -4.39 19.64 -6.11
N ASP A 61 -3.25 18.97 -6.12
CA ASP A 61 -2.27 18.93 -7.19
C ASP A 61 -2.32 17.54 -7.84
N PRO A 62 -2.94 17.40 -9.03
CA PRO A 62 -3.11 16.11 -9.69
C PRO A 62 -1.79 15.40 -10.00
N ASP A 63 -0.75 16.15 -10.37
CA ASP A 63 0.54 15.58 -10.75
C ASP A 63 1.27 15.05 -9.51
N ALA A 64 1.30 15.85 -8.45
CA ALA A 64 1.91 15.44 -7.18
C ALA A 64 1.12 14.32 -6.47
N LEU A 65 -0.21 14.30 -6.61
CA LEU A 65 -1.05 13.20 -6.13
C LEU A 65 -0.79 11.91 -6.90
N SER A 66 -0.60 12.01 -8.21
CA SER A 66 -0.28 10.86 -9.06
C SER A 66 1.09 10.28 -8.73
N GLU A 67 2.08 11.13 -8.49
CA GLU A 67 3.41 10.71 -8.04
C GLU A 67 3.34 9.99 -6.68
N ALA A 68 2.61 10.54 -5.71
CA ALA A 68 2.42 9.91 -4.40
C ALA A 68 1.74 8.53 -4.54
N GLY A 69 0.75 8.40 -5.43
CA GLY A 69 0.11 7.13 -5.73
C GLY A 69 1.04 6.10 -6.37
N ALA A 70 1.91 6.54 -7.29
CA ALA A 70 2.90 5.69 -7.93
C ALA A 70 3.97 5.19 -6.94
N GLU A 71 4.39 6.03 -5.99
CA GLU A 71 5.30 5.64 -4.91
C GLU A 71 4.68 4.55 -4.03
N LEU A 72 3.43 4.71 -3.60
CA LEU A 72 2.72 3.72 -2.79
C LEU A 72 2.59 2.39 -3.55
N ARG A 73 2.24 2.44 -4.84
CA ARG A 73 2.15 1.25 -5.70
C ARG A 73 3.46 0.48 -5.76
N ARG A 74 4.58 1.18 -6.00
CA ARG A 74 5.91 0.58 -6.05
C ARG A 74 6.31 -0.05 -4.72
N ALA A 75 5.98 0.58 -3.60
CA ALA A 75 6.27 0.02 -2.27
C ALA A 75 5.54 -1.31 -2.05
N VAL A 76 4.28 -1.41 -2.48
CA VAL A 76 3.52 -2.67 -2.43
C VAL A 76 4.16 -3.73 -3.33
N GLU A 77 4.50 -3.39 -4.57
CA GLU A 77 5.15 -4.31 -5.52
C GLU A 77 6.47 -4.87 -4.97
N LEU A 78 7.30 -4.02 -4.36
CA LEU A 78 8.56 -4.42 -3.73
C LEU A 78 8.33 -5.32 -2.51
N GLY A 79 7.32 -5.01 -1.68
CA GLY A 79 6.94 -5.84 -0.53
C GLY A 79 6.45 -7.23 -0.94
N VAL A 80 5.66 -7.33 -2.01
CA VAL A 80 5.20 -8.59 -2.60
C VAL A 80 6.36 -9.38 -3.20
N MET A 81 7.31 -8.73 -3.89
CA MET A 81 8.51 -9.40 -4.40
C MET A 81 9.40 -9.97 -3.29
N THR A 82 9.46 -9.29 -2.14
CA THR A 82 10.27 -9.72 -1.00
C THR A 82 9.64 -10.89 -0.24
N ASN A 83 8.31 -11.00 -0.27
CA ASN A 83 7.54 -12.10 0.32
C ASN A 83 6.78 -12.86 -0.78
N PRO A 84 7.46 -13.66 -1.62
CA PRO A 84 6.78 -14.47 -2.62
C PRO A 84 5.82 -15.46 -1.92
N PRO A 85 4.58 -15.63 -2.39
CA PRO A 85 3.58 -16.48 -1.76
C PRO A 85 3.91 -18.00 -1.74
N ASP A 86 5.07 -18.44 -2.26
CA ASP A 86 5.32 -19.84 -2.61
C ASP A 86 6.66 -20.44 -2.13
N LEU A 87 7.18 -20.07 -0.95
CA LEU A 87 8.26 -20.86 -0.31
C LEU A 87 7.75 -21.95 0.64
N SER A 88 6.43 -22.20 0.67
CA SER A 88 5.80 -23.25 1.49
C SER A 88 5.10 -24.35 0.70
N ARG A 89 5.34 -24.49 -0.61
CA ARG A 89 5.09 -25.77 -1.31
C ARG A 89 6.21 -26.76 -0.98
N ARG A 90 6.25 -27.21 0.27
CA ARG A 90 6.90 -28.48 0.62
C ARG A 90 5.93 -29.61 0.27
N ASP A 91 6.46 -30.61 -0.42
CA ASP A 91 5.92 -31.96 -0.58
C ASP A 91 4.60 -32.13 -1.33
N ILE A 92 4.69 -32.10 -2.66
CA ILE A 92 3.94 -33.06 -3.48
C ILE A 92 4.93 -34.06 -4.07
N HIS A 93 5.48 -34.91 -3.21
CA HIS A 93 6.09 -36.17 -3.65
C HIS A 93 4.97 -37.10 -4.11
N GLY A 94 4.93 -37.34 -5.42
CA GLY A 94 4.31 -38.49 -6.05
C GLY A 94 5.39 -39.30 -6.75
#